data_AF-A0A934ZRF5-F1
#
_entry.id   AF-A0A934ZRF5-F1
#
_cell.length_a   1.000
_cell.length_b   1.000
_cell.length_c   1.000
_cell.angle_alpha   90.00
_cell.angle_beta   90.00
_cell.angle_gamma   90.00
#
_symmetry.space_group_name_H-M   'P 1'
#
loop_
_entity.id
_entity.type
_entity.pdbx_description
1 polymer ?
#
loop_
_entity_poly.entity_id
_entity_poly.type
_entity_poly.pdbx_seq_one_letter_code
_entity_poly.pdbx_strand_id
1 'polypeptide(L)'
;MTRSRPSDHRSLLALSLVLGACGGSSGFHPPVAYTAEQLNGGARPGLPEEDPGSPAPVARPTYPAPVDAPSAPRMASVRVIHASPDRAAASVDLYVDELPTPIATAVAYRSIIGAVEAPAGEHAIHVRPAGAAVTVAPAFTGRTPALEADHRYTVIAHGLVGGAAPHALALAADADSTAAPEAGTAHVRFFHAIVGLGAVDLCRPATPARPAAAGQPARPAAPVAAVVENVAYGAFASGPSSHYLPVPAGAALTLQIRAHAARACTGPLRGTVTLTPADRSVVTAVAVGRATAPMSPRALLLCSDGTYDGAPSCTPAAIR
;
A
#
# COMPACT_ATOMS: atom_id res chain seq x y z
N MET A 1 -25.18 38.97 -48.78
CA MET A 1 -24.01 39.27 -49.64
C MET A 1 -22.83 38.49 -49.07
N THR A 2 -22.61 37.24 -49.49
CA THR A 2 -21.67 36.82 -50.58
C THR A 2 -20.24 37.21 -50.22
N ARG A 3 -19.26 36.31 -50.02
CA ARG A 3 -18.78 35.22 -50.90
C ARG A 3 -17.65 34.48 -50.15
N SER A 4 -17.70 33.15 -49.97
CA SER A 4 -17.15 32.06 -50.82
C SER A 4 -15.68 31.65 -50.51
N ARG A 5 -15.50 30.38 -50.10
CA ARG A 5 -14.25 29.58 -50.17
C ARG A 5 -13.86 29.31 -51.64
N PRO A 6 -12.58 28.94 -51.89
CA PRO A 6 -12.25 27.54 -52.25
C PRO A 6 -10.99 27.04 -51.49
N SER A 7 -10.90 25.82 -50.97
CA SER A 7 -10.58 24.53 -51.64
C SER A 7 -9.22 24.52 -52.32
N ASP A 8 -8.26 23.75 -51.77
CA ASP A 8 -7.28 23.03 -52.60
C ASP A 8 -6.78 21.76 -51.90
N HIS A 9 -7.18 20.62 -52.49
CA HIS A 9 -6.60 19.30 -52.31
C HIS A 9 -5.41 19.15 -53.25
N ARG A 10 -4.22 18.79 -52.75
CA ARG A 10 -3.22 18.07 -53.55
C ARG A 10 -2.45 17.04 -52.73
N SER A 11 -2.76 15.77 -53.01
CA SER A 11 -1.93 14.60 -52.80
C SER A 11 -0.55 14.80 -53.43
N LEU A 12 0.51 14.38 -52.75
CA LEU A 12 1.75 13.93 -53.39
C LEU A 12 2.31 12.71 -52.66
N LEU A 13 2.78 11.78 -53.48
CA LEU A 13 3.25 10.45 -53.18
C LEU A 13 4.58 10.43 -52.41
N ALA A 14 4.69 9.39 -51.59
CA ALA A 14 5.83 8.50 -51.35
C ALA A 14 7.24 8.98 -51.76
N LEU A 15 8.12 9.07 -50.75
CA LEU A 15 9.53 8.76 -50.93
C LEU A 15 9.99 7.85 -49.79
N SER A 16 10.12 6.56 -50.10
CA SER A 16 10.72 5.54 -49.25
C SER A 16 12.23 5.77 -49.18
N LEU A 17 12.77 5.98 -47.98
CA LEU A 17 14.18 5.74 -47.69
C LEU A 17 14.29 4.58 -46.71
N VAL A 18 14.81 3.47 -47.22
CA VAL A 18 15.30 2.33 -46.46
C VAL A 18 16.70 2.71 -45.96
N LEU A 19 16.88 2.78 -44.65
CA LEU A 19 18.18 2.74 -44.00
C LEU A 19 18.17 1.59 -43.01
N GLY A 20 19.13 0.69 -43.21
CA GLY A 20 19.25 -0.59 -42.55
C GLY A 20 19.53 -0.48 -41.05
N ALA A 21 19.07 -1.52 -40.36
CA ALA A 21 19.21 -1.74 -38.94
C ALA A 21 20.66 -1.98 -38.51
N CYS A 22 20.99 -1.44 -37.33
CA CYS A 22 21.81 -2.00 -36.25
C CYS A 22 21.32 -1.20 -35.01
N GLY A 23 20.61 -1.75 -34.03
CA GLY A 23 21.01 -2.82 -33.13
C GLY A 23 20.87 -2.27 -31.72
N GLY A 24 20.05 -2.91 -30.87
CA GLY A 24 19.85 -2.49 -29.48
C GLY A 24 18.39 -2.43 -29.06
N SER A 25 17.70 -3.58 -29.06
CA SER A 25 16.46 -3.74 -28.29
C SER A 25 16.81 -3.75 -26.80
N SER A 26 16.94 -2.57 -26.20
CA SER A 26 16.76 -2.40 -24.76
C SER A 26 15.31 -2.78 -24.47
N GLY A 27 15.11 -3.97 -23.93
CA GLY A 27 13.80 -4.47 -23.51
C GLY A 27 13.28 -3.66 -22.34
N PHE A 28 12.78 -2.46 -22.59
CA PHE A 28 11.84 -1.81 -21.71
C PHE A 28 10.50 -2.48 -21.97
N HIS A 29 10.18 -3.52 -21.19
CA HIS A 29 8.80 -4.00 -21.14
C HIS A 29 7.95 -2.81 -20.68
N PRO A 30 6.96 -2.36 -21.46
CA PRO A 30 6.03 -1.36 -20.97
C PRO A 30 5.39 -1.93 -19.70
N PRO A 31 5.30 -1.15 -18.60
CA PRO A 31 4.61 -1.62 -17.41
C PRO A 31 3.19 -2.00 -17.81
N VAL A 32 2.85 -3.28 -17.63
CA VAL A 32 1.48 -3.75 -17.77
C VAL A 32 0.68 -3.03 -16.70
N ALA A 33 -0.35 -2.29 -17.11
CA ALA A 33 -1.27 -1.70 -16.16
C ALA A 33 -2.07 -2.82 -15.49
N TYR A 34 -1.99 -2.91 -14.18
CA TYR A 34 -2.79 -3.85 -13.41
C TYR A 34 -3.89 -3.09 -12.65
N THR A 35 -5.06 -3.68 -12.54
CA THR A 35 -6.09 -3.23 -11.58
C THR A 35 -5.64 -3.56 -10.16
N ALA A 36 -6.16 -2.83 -9.17
CA ALA A 36 -5.95 -3.18 -7.77
C ALA A 36 -6.34 -4.64 -7.48
N GLU A 37 -7.40 -5.15 -8.12
CA GLU A 37 -7.82 -6.54 -8.00
C GLU A 37 -6.79 -7.52 -8.58
N GLN A 38 -6.18 -7.21 -9.73
CA GLN A 38 -5.13 -8.04 -10.34
C GLN A 38 -3.85 -8.06 -9.53
N LEU A 39 -3.48 -6.95 -8.88
CA LEU A 39 -2.33 -6.89 -7.96
C LEU A 39 -2.61 -7.62 -6.64
N ASN A 40 -3.88 -7.71 -6.25
CA ASN A 40 -4.33 -8.45 -5.06
C ASN A 40 -4.79 -9.89 -5.37
N GLY A 41 -4.67 -10.34 -6.62
CA GLY A 41 -4.91 -11.72 -7.00
C GLY A 41 -3.59 -12.46 -7.00
N GLY A 42 -3.45 -13.49 -6.16
CA GLY A 42 -2.25 -14.35 -6.16
C GLY A 42 -1.92 -14.82 -7.58
N ALA A 43 -0.62 -14.93 -7.87
CA ALA A 43 -0.11 -15.36 -9.16
C ALA A 43 -0.84 -16.60 -9.68
N ARG A 44 -1.41 -16.54 -10.89
CA ARG A 44 -1.82 -17.73 -11.64
C ARG A 44 -0.58 -18.35 -12.27
N PRO A 45 -0.20 -19.60 -11.98
CA PRO A 45 0.73 -20.33 -12.82
C PRO A 45 -0.03 -20.88 -14.03
N GLY A 46 0.53 -20.70 -15.23
CA GLY A 46 0.20 -21.54 -16.37
C GLY A 46 -0.05 -20.77 -17.67
N LEU A 47 1.01 -20.60 -18.44
CA LEU A 47 0.91 -20.83 -19.89
C LEU A 47 1.53 -22.21 -20.16
N PRO A 48 0.90 -23.09 -20.94
CA PRO A 48 1.50 -24.35 -21.34
C PRO A 48 2.65 -24.06 -22.30
N GLU A 49 3.85 -24.53 -21.95
CA GLU A 49 4.98 -24.59 -22.86
C GLU A 49 4.69 -25.72 -23.86
N GLU A 50 4.34 -25.38 -25.09
CA GLU A 50 4.30 -26.36 -26.17
C GLU A 50 5.74 -26.75 -26.50
N ASP A 51 6.06 -28.04 -26.40
CA ASP A 51 7.34 -28.64 -26.75
C ASP A 51 7.28 -29.18 -28.19
N PRO A 52 7.90 -28.52 -29.19
CA PRO A 52 8.13 -29.13 -30.49
C PRO A 52 9.49 -29.84 -30.46
N GLY A 53 9.44 -31.14 -30.18
CA GLY A 53 10.39 -32.18 -30.61
C GLY A 53 11.86 -31.78 -30.77
N SER A 54 12.67 -32.10 -29.76
CA SER A 54 14.13 -31.98 -29.77
C SER A 54 14.80 -32.61 -31.01
N PRO A 55 15.50 -31.84 -31.88
CA PRO A 55 16.51 -32.40 -32.77
C PRO A 55 17.81 -32.68 -32.00
N ALA A 56 18.58 -33.66 -32.48
CA ALA A 56 19.82 -34.17 -31.88
C ALA A 56 20.85 -33.08 -31.51
N PRO A 57 21.71 -33.29 -30.49
CA PRO A 57 22.61 -32.26 -29.96
C PRO A 57 23.68 -31.89 -30.99
N VAL A 58 23.50 -30.74 -31.63
CA VAL A 58 24.59 -30.05 -32.33
C VAL A 58 25.42 -29.35 -31.26
N ALA A 59 26.73 -29.62 -31.20
CA ALA A 59 27.62 -28.97 -30.24
C ALA A 59 27.50 -27.45 -30.37
N ARG A 60 26.99 -26.78 -29.32
CA ARG A 60 26.89 -25.32 -29.29
C ARG A 60 28.30 -24.73 -29.35
N PRO A 61 28.60 -23.79 -30.27
CA PRO A 61 29.84 -23.05 -30.20
C PRO A 61 29.89 -22.28 -28.87
N THR A 62 30.93 -22.49 -28.08
CA THR A 62 31.16 -21.76 -26.83
C THR A 62 31.57 -20.33 -27.18
N TYR A 63 30.60 -19.42 -27.18
CA TYR A 63 30.90 -17.99 -27.25
C TYR A 63 31.34 -17.51 -25.85
N PRO A 64 32.46 -16.78 -25.70
CA PRO A 64 32.75 -16.10 -24.45
C PRO A 64 31.60 -15.14 -24.13
N ALA A 65 31.13 -15.16 -22.89
CA ALA A 65 30.07 -14.27 -22.44
C ALA A 65 30.48 -12.80 -22.70
N PRO A 66 29.58 -11.93 -23.20
CA PRO A 66 29.86 -10.51 -23.32
C PRO A 66 30.24 -9.95 -21.95
N VAL A 67 31.45 -9.40 -21.85
CA VAL A 67 32.05 -8.94 -20.57
C VAL A 67 31.48 -7.62 -20.04
N ASP A 68 30.52 -7.00 -20.73
CA ASP A 68 29.99 -5.66 -20.38
C ASP A 68 28.46 -5.55 -20.56
N ALA A 69 27.69 -6.58 -20.20
CA ALA A 69 26.25 -6.38 -20.02
C ALA A 69 26.04 -5.57 -18.72
N PRO A 70 25.35 -4.41 -18.74
CA PRO A 70 25.03 -3.69 -17.51
C PRO A 70 24.24 -4.64 -16.60
N SER A 71 24.66 -4.76 -15.34
CA SER A 71 23.93 -5.55 -14.36
C SER A 71 22.50 -5.02 -14.27
N ALA A 72 21.52 -5.92 -14.27
CA ALA A 72 20.13 -5.55 -14.11
C ALA A 72 19.97 -4.67 -12.85
N PRO A 73 19.11 -3.63 -12.88
CA PRO A 73 18.87 -2.80 -11.71
C PRO A 73 18.39 -3.69 -10.57
N ARG A 74 18.97 -3.52 -9.39
CA ARG A 74 18.50 -4.22 -8.19
C ARG A 74 17.20 -3.57 -7.71
N MET A 75 16.22 -4.41 -7.40
CA MET A 75 14.83 -4.01 -7.18
C MET A 75 14.46 -4.08 -5.70
N ALA A 76 13.45 -3.32 -5.31
CA ALA A 76 12.75 -3.34 -4.04
C ALA A 76 11.27 -3.64 -4.30
N SER A 77 10.64 -4.35 -3.36
CA SER A 77 9.21 -4.66 -3.45
C SER A 77 8.41 -3.66 -2.64
N VAL A 78 7.51 -2.91 -3.28
CA VAL A 78 6.67 -1.90 -2.63
C VAL A 78 5.22 -2.34 -2.60
N ARG A 79 4.59 -2.21 -1.43
CA ARG A 79 3.13 -2.30 -1.29
C ARG A 79 2.55 -0.96 -0.89
N VAL A 80 1.35 -0.66 -1.38
CA VAL A 80 0.68 0.61 -1.12
C VAL A 80 -0.67 0.36 -0.45
N ILE A 81 -0.91 1.00 0.69
CA ILE A 81 -2.21 0.99 1.38
C ILE A 81 -2.88 2.33 1.18
N HIS A 82 -4.11 2.31 0.65
CA HIS A 82 -4.92 3.52 0.51
C HIS A 82 -5.71 3.79 1.79
N ALA A 83 -5.16 4.66 2.64
CA ALA A 83 -5.73 5.05 3.93
C ALA A 83 -6.43 6.43 3.95
N SER A 84 -6.39 7.20 2.85
CA SER A 84 -7.09 8.49 2.75
C SER A 84 -8.62 8.29 2.77
N PRO A 85 -9.35 8.85 3.75
CA PRO A 85 -10.82 8.79 3.82
C PRO A 85 -11.49 9.90 3.01
N ASP A 86 -10.74 10.59 2.13
CA ASP A 86 -11.26 11.70 1.34
C ASP A 86 -12.17 11.19 0.21
N ARG A 87 -13.31 11.85 0.01
CA ARG A 87 -14.21 11.52 -1.10
C ARG A 87 -13.57 11.81 -2.45
N ALA A 88 -12.75 12.86 -2.56
CA ALA A 88 -12.02 13.20 -3.78
C ALA A 88 -10.95 12.15 -4.14
N ALA A 89 -10.54 11.34 -3.16
CA ALA A 89 -9.66 10.19 -3.32
C ALA A 89 -10.41 8.88 -2.95
N ALA A 90 -11.69 8.76 -3.30
CA ALA A 90 -12.43 7.52 -3.02
C ALA A 90 -11.84 6.32 -3.80
N SER A 91 -11.33 6.59 -5.00
CA SER A 91 -10.57 5.67 -5.84
C SER A 91 -9.52 6.45 -6.62
N VAL A 92 -8.31 5.92 -6.72
CA VAL A 92 -7.17 6.60 -7.34
C VAL A 92 -6.40 5.69 -8.30
N ASP A 93 -5.74 6.31 -9.27
CA ASP A 93 -4.70 5.68 -10.08
C ASP A 93 -3.32 6.13 -9.56
N LEU A 94 -2.39 5.18 -9.49
CA LEU A 94 -1.03 5.39 -9.01
C LEU A 94 -0.04 5.34 -10.15
N TYR A 95 0.85 6.33 -10.21
CA TYR A 95 1.94 6.40 -11.17
C TYR A 95 3.26 6.53 -10.42
N VAL A 96 4.31 5.94 -10.97
CA VAL A 96 5.68 6.02 -10.46
C VAL A 96 6.50 6.83 -11.45
N ASP A 97 7.24 7.82 -10.94
CA ASP A 97 8.05 8.74 -11.72
C ASP A 97 7.26 9.31 -12.92
N GLU A 98 7.92 9.46 -14.06
CA GLU A 98 7.32 10.01 -15.28
C GLU A 98 6.66 8.93 -16.16
N LEU A 99 6.29 7.77 -15.58
CA LEU A 99 5.65 6.71 -16.36
C LEU A 99 4.29 7.19 -16.90
N PRO A 100 4.00 6.98 -18.21
CA PRO A 100 2.75 7.43 -18.82
C PRO A 100 1.56 6.54 -18.47
N THR A 101 1.83 5.34 -17.94
CA THR A 101 0.84 4.33 -17.60
C THR A 101 0.80 4.14 -16.08
N PRO A 102 -0.38 4.08 -15.46
CA PRO A 102 -0.47 3.82 -14.02
C PRO A 102 0.02 2.41 -13.69
N ILE A 103 0.77 2.30 -12.59
CA ILE A 103 1.19 1.00 -12.03
C ILE A 103 0.02 0.28 -11.35
N ALA A 104 -0.99 1.02 -10.91
CA ALA A 104 -2.22 0.48 -10.34
C ALA A 104 -3.39 1.40 -10.65
N THR A 105 -4.53 0.82 -11.00
CA THR A 105 -5.76 1.55 -11.34
C THR A 105 -6.90 1.27 -10.38
N ALA A 106 -7.78 2.26 -10.23
CA ALA A 106 -9.01 2.19 -9.45
C ALA A 106 -8.83 1.71 -7.99
N VAL A 107 -7.72 2.10 -7.37
CA VAL A 107 -7.35 1.73 -6.00
C VAL A 107 -8.33 2.36 -5.03
N ALA A 108 -9.20 1.55 -4.42
CA ALA A 108 -10.23 2.04 -3.52
C ALA A 108 -9.68 2.37 -2.12
N TYR A 109 -10.32 3.33 -1.44
CA TYR A 109 -10.10 3.52 0.00
C TYR A 109 -10.25 2.20 0.78
N ARG A 110 -9.31 1.94 1.71
CA ARG A 110 -9.17 0.71 2.52
C ARG A 110 -8.69 -0.52 1.78
N SER A 111 -8.18 -0.35 0.56
CA SER A 111 -7.48 -1.42 -0.15
C SER A 111 -5.97 -1.35 0.07
N ILE A 112 -5.34 -2.49 -0.15
CA ILE A 112 -3.90 -2.62 -0.35
C ILE A 112 -3.65 -2.95 -1.81
N ILE A 113 -2.44 -2.70 -2.25
CA ILE A 113 -1.89 -3.11 -3.54
C ILE A 113 -0.52 -3.70 -3.23
N GLY A 114 -0.19 -4.86 -3.79
CA GLY A 114 1.16 -5.42 -3.66
C GLY A 114 1.53 -6.28 -4.87
N ALA A 115 2.70 -6.92 -4.90
CA ALA A 115 3.97 -6.26 -4.62
C ALA A 115 4.47 -5.67 -5.95
N VAL A 116 4.65 -4.35 -5.99
CA VAL A 116 5.16 -3.67 -7.19
C VAL A 116 6.67 -3.55 -7.07
N GLU A 117 7.39 -4.10 -8.05
CA GLU A 117 8.84 -3.96 -8.13
C GLU A 117 9.22 -2.55 -8.56
N ALA A 118 10.05 -1.89 -7.77
CA ALA A 118 10.63 -0.58 -8.06
C ALA A 118 12.17 -0.68 -7.97
N PRO A 119 12.93 0.00 -8.83
CA PRO A 119 14.38 0.06 -8.69
C PRO A 119 14.80 0.59 -7.30
N ALA A 120 16.02 0.28 -6.87
CA ALA A 120 16.57 0.95 -5.70
C ALA A 120 16.74 2.45 -5.94
N GLY A 121 16.44 3.27 -4.93
CA GLY A 121 16.47 4.73 -5.00
C GLY A 121 15.16 5.39 -4.59
N GLU A 122 15.11 6.72 -4.70
CA GLU A 122 13.90 7.50 -4.41
C GLU A 122 13.03 7.64 -5.67
N HIS A 123 11.74 7.36 -5.55
CA HIS A 123 10.78 7.47 -6.65
C HIS A 123 9.72 8.52 -6.34
N ALA A 124 9.28 9.25 -7.37
CA ALA A 124 8.09 10.09 -7.26
C ALA A 124 6.84 9.21 -7.38
N ILE A 125 5.85 9.46 -6.53
CA ILE A 125 4.55 8.81 -6.60
C ILE A 125 3.52 9.87 -6.90
N HIS A 126 2.84 9.72 -8.03
CA HIS A 126 1.75 10.59 -8.42
C HIS A 126 0.42 9.88 -8.24
N VAL A 127 -0.49 10.55 -7.54
CA VAL A 127 -1.84 10.05 -7.26
C VAL A 127 -2.82 10.90 -8.05
N ARG A 128 -3.61 10.25 -8.91
CA ARG A 128 -4.66 10.89 -9.70
C ARG A 128 -6.02 10.29 -9.37
N PRO A 129 -7.13 11.03 -9.51
CA PRO A 129 -8.45 10.41 -9.49
C PRO A 129 -8.52 9.27 -10.51
N ALA A 130 -9.18 8.17 -10.15
CA ALA A 130 -9.27 7.01 -11.03
C ALA A 130 -9.86 7.37 -12.41
N GLY A 131 -9.21 6.91 -13.48
CA GLY A 131 -9.60 7.17 -14.87
C GLY A 131 -9.25 8.57 -15.39
N ALA A 132 -8.59 9.42 -14.59
CA ALA A 132 -8.12 10.71 -15.07
C ALA A 132 -7.00 10.53 -16.12
N ALA A 133 -7.04 11.35 -17.18
CA ALA A 133 -5.96 11.34 -18.18
C ALA A 133 -4.62 11.70 -17.52
N VAL A 134 -3.52 11.11 -18.01
CA VAL A 134 -2.17 11.36 -17.47
C VAL A 134 -1.76 12.85 -17.54
N THR A 135 -2.34 13.60 -18.48
CA THR A 135 -2.16 15.05 -18.66
C THR A 135 -2.83 15.89 -17.57
N VAL A 136 -3.75 15.31 -16.79
CA VAL A 136 -4.32 15.97 -15.61
C VAL A 136 -3.27 15.98 -14.52
N ALA A 137 -3.06 17.15 -13.91
CA ALA A 137 -2.14 17.31 -12.80
C ALA A 137 -2.50 16.33 -11.65
N PRO A 138 -1.51 15.68 -11.02
CA PRO A 138 -1.77 14.81 -9.88
C PRO A 138 -2.50 15.55 -8.76
N ALA A 139 -3.47 14.88 -8.13
CA ALA A 139 -4.09 15.38 -6.89
C ALA A 139 -3.08 15.41 -5.74
N PHE A 140 -2.02 14.58 -5.85
CA PHE A 140 -0.88 14.58 -4.95
C PHE A 140 0.36 14.05 -5.67
N THR A 141 1.50 14.64 -5.32
CA THR A 141 2.82 14.13 -5.68
C THR A 141 3.66 14.04 -4.40
N GLY A 142 4.18 12.85 -4.13
CA GLY A 142 5.08 12.59 -3.00
C GLY A 142 6.31 11.83 -3.47
N ARG A 143 7.24 11.58 -2.55
CA ARG A 143 8.42 10.74 -2.82
C ARG A 143 8.46 9.58 -1.83
N THR A 144 8.90 8.43 -2.31
CA THR A 144 9.28 7.32 -1.43
C THR A 144 10.54 7.68 -0.65
N PRO A 145 10.86 6.97 0.45
CA PRO A 145 12.23 6.93 0.93
C PRO A 145 13.14 6.35 -0.17
N ALA A 146 14.46 6.50 0.01
CA ALA A 146 15.43 5.79 -0.82
C ALA A 146 15.23 4.28 -0.60
N LEU A 147 14.63 3.62 -1.57
CA LEU A 147 14.36 2.19 -1.53
C LEU A 147 15.67 1.44 -1.61
N GLU A 148 15.91 0.57 -0.65
CA GLU A 148 17.05 -0.33 -0.69
C GLU A 148 16.68 -1.57 -1.50
N ALA A 149 17.60 -1.97 -2.36
CA ALA A 149 17.47 -3.21 -3.10
C ALA A 149 17.31 -4.41 -2.15
N ASP A 150 16.55 -5.40 -2.61
CA ASP A 150 16.26 -6.65 -1.90
C ASP A 150 15.45 -6.45 -0.60
N HIS A 151 14.91 -5.25 -0.37
CA HIS A 151 14.03 -4.92 0.74
C HIS A 151 12.56 -4.81 0.32
N ARG A 152 11.68 -4.95 1.31
CA ARG A 152 10.24 -4.77 1.16
C ARG A 152 9.81 -3.52 1.90
N TYR A 153 8.91 -2.75 1.32
CA TYR A 153 8.40 -1.52 1.91
C TYR A 153 6.89 -1.46 1.86
N THR A 154 6.32 -0.90 2.93
CA THR A 154 4.92 -0.47 2.94
C THR A 154 4.84 1.03 2.86
N VAL A 155 4.11 1.50 1.87
CA VAL A 155 3.75 2.91 1.71
C VAL A 155 2.26 3.05 2.05
N ILE A 156 1.94 3.99 2.94
CA ILE A 156 0.56 4.30 3.32
C ILE A 156 0.25 5.71 2.79
N ALA A 157 -0.73 5.79 1.89
CA ALA A 157 -1.27 7.06 1.42
C ALA A 157 -2.42 7.49 2.34
N HIS A 158 -2.23 8.58 3.08
CA HIS A 158 -3.17 9.05 4.11
C HIS A 158 -3.41 10.56 4.02
N GLY A 159 -4.43 11.06 4.70
CA GLY A 159 -4.76 12.50 4.70
C GLY A 159 -5.89 12.84 3.73
N LEU A 160 -6.10 14.14 3.53
CA LEU A 160 -7.19 14.71 2.74
C LEU A 160 -6.63 15.48 1.55
N VAL A 161 -7.30 15.39 0.41
CA VAL A 161 -6.95 16.16 -0.79
C VAL A 161 -7.20 17.63 -0.51
N GLY A 162 -6.17 18.47 -0.62
CA GLY A 162 -6.25 19.88 -0.23
C GLY A 162 -6.41 20.11 1.28
N GLY A 163 -6.19 19.09 2.12
CA GLY A 163 -6.19 19.22 3.57
C GLY A 163 -5.02 20.07 4.08
N ALA A 164 -5.19 20.69 5.25
CA ALA A 164 -4.11 21.36 5.96
C ALA A 164 -3.34 20.39 6.86
N ALA A 165 -2.08 20.71 7.17
CA ALA A 165 -1.29 19.95 8.13
C ALA A 165 -2.01 19.82 9.49
N PRO A 166 -1.90 18.66 10.18
CA PRO A 166 -1.16 17.46 9.78
C PRO A 166 -1.96 16.52 8.86
N HIS A 167 -3.15 16.91 8.40
CA HIS A 167 -4.08 16.06 7.64
C HIS A 167 -4.06 16.32 6.12
N ALA A 168 -3.06 17.02 5.61
CA ALA A 168 -2.79 17.09 4.18
C ALA A 168 -2.50 15.69 3.64
N LEU A 169 -2.87 15.43 2.38
CA LEU A 169 -2.52 14.18 1.70
C LEU A 169 -1.00 14.00 1.71
N ALA A 170 -0.54 12.84 2.20
CA ALA A 170 0.87 12.52 2.39
C ALA A 170 1.11 11.01 2.22
N LEU A 171 2.39 10.65 2.07
CA LEU A 171 2.87 9.27 2.13
C LEU A 171 3.68 9.08 3.39
N ALA A 172 3.43 7.98 4.08
CA ALA A 172 4.33 7.45 5.09
C ALA A 172 4.83 6.09 4.62
N ALA A 173 6.13 5.85 4.73
CA ALA A 173 6.74 4.60 4.32
C ALA A 173 7.59 4.03 5.44
N ASP A 174 7.59 2.70 5.56
CA ASP A 174 8.47 1.98 6.47
C ASP A 174 8.90 0.66 5.83
N ALA A 175 10.12 0.24 6.15
CA ALA A 175 10.65 -1.04 5.71
C ALA A 175 9.90 -2.17 6.42
N ASP A 176 9.67 -3.27 5.70
CA ASP A 176 9.05 -4.46 6.23
C ASP A 176 10.12 -5.42 6.73
N SER A 177 9.84 -6.03 7.88
CA SER A 177 10.68 -7.11 8.39
C SER A 177 10.46 -8.35 7.53
N THR A 178 11.55 -8.94 7.05
CA THR A 178 11.55 -10.24 6.38
C THR A 178 11.65 -11.41 7.37
N ALA A 179 11.83 -11.11 8.67
CA ALA A 179 11.87 -12.13 9.70
C ALA A 179 10.48 -12.71 9.95
N ALA A 180 10.32 -14.00 9.67
CA ALA A 180 9.11 -14.74 9.99
C ALA A 180 8.90 -14.76 11.52
N PRO A 181 7.68 -14.48 12.01
CA PRO A 181 7.39 -14.65 13.43
C PRO A 181 7.53 -16.12 13.86
N GLU A 182 7.84 -16.34 15.14
CA GLU A 182 7.93 -17.67 15.73
C GLU A 182 6.55 -18.38 15.73
N ALA A 183 6.56 -19.72 15.81
CA ALA A 183 5.31 -20.46 15.97
C ALA A 183 4.54 -20.01 17.23
N GLY A 184 3.23 -19.86 17.10
CA GLY A 184 2.35 -19.32 18.14
C GLY A 184 2.36 -17.80 18.25
N THR A 185 3.09 -17.08 17.37
CA THR A 185 3.21 -15.63 17.41
C THR A 185 2.85 -14.97 16.08
N ALA A 186 2.44 -13.71 16.15
CA ALA A 186 2.28 -12.82 15.02
C ALA A 186 3.01 -11.51 15.31
N HIS A 187 3.45 -10.83 14.25
CA HIS A 187 4.05 -9.50 14.32
C HIS A 187 3.03 -8.46 13.87
N VAL A 188 2.74 -7.48 14.74
CA VAL A 188 1.80 -6.39 14.43
C VAL A 188 2.51 -5.06 14.55
N ARG A 189 2.36 -4.19 13.56
CA ARG A 189 2.69 -2.76 13.72
C ARG A 189 1.45 -1.93 13.47
N PHE A 190 1.43 -0.72 14.02
CA PHE A 190 0.28 0.16 13.94
C PHE A 190 0.59 1.42 13.13
N PHE A 191 -0.43 1.97 12.47
CA PHE A 191 -0.38 3.26 11.82
C PHE A 191 -1.64 4.07 12.13
N HIS A 192 -1.48 5.33 12.53
CA HIS A 192 -2.61 6.22 12.85
C HIS A 192 -2.96 7.14 11.67
N ALA A 193 -4.08 6.87 11.01
CA ALA A 193 -4.61 7.67 9.90
C ALA A 193 -6.06 8.19 10.15
N ILE A 194 -6.54 8.21 11.39
CA ILE A 194 -7.87 8.78 11.68
C ILE A 194 -7.76 10.31 11.65
N VAL A 195 -8.28 10.91 10.59
CA VAL A 195 -8.27 12.37 10.40
C VAL A 195 -9.11 13.06 11.46
N GLY A 196 -8.62 14.16 12.02
CA GLY A 196 -9.29 14.91 13.08
C GLY A 196 -9.17 14.24 14.46
N LEU A 197 -8.37 13.19 14.60
CA LEU A 197 -7.98 12.63 15.89
C LEU A 197 -6.49 12.90 16.12
N GLY A 198 -6.17 13.55 17.24
CA GLY A 198 -4.78 13.78 17.67
C GLY A 198 -4.05 12.48 18.00
N ALA A 199 -2.90 12.58 18.66
CA ALA A 199 -2.12 11.41 19.04
C ALA A 199 -2.96 10.42 19.87
N VAL A 200 -2.70 9.12 19.69
CA VAL A 200 -3.44 8.04 20.35
C VAL A 200 -2.53 7.09 21.10
N ASP A 201 -3.07 6.48 22.14
CA ASP A 201 -2.50 5.33 22.82
C ASP A 201 -3.28 4.06 22.44
N LEU A 202 -2.55 2.96 22.26
CA LEU A 202 -3.13 1.62 22.18
C LEU A 202 -2.98 0.94 23.53
N CYS A 203 -4.11 0.55 24.13
CA CYS A 203 -4.13 0.05 25.51
C CYS A 203 -4.76 -1.33 25.59
N ARG A 204 -4.23 -2.20 26.45
CA ARG A 204 -4.90 -3.46 26.80
C ARG A 204 -6.01 -3.19 27.83
N PRO A 205 -7.25 -3.61 27.59
CA PRO A 205 -8.31 -3.56 28.59
C PRO A 205 -8.07 -4.60 29.69
N ALA A 206 -8.60 -4.33 30.89
CA ALA A 206 -8.70 -5.34 31.95
C ALA A 206 -9.71 -6.43 31.57
N THR A 207 -9.44 -7.67 31.97
CA THR A 207 -10.34 -8.81 31.73
C THR A 207 -11.10 -9.17 33.01
N PRO A 208 -12.45 -9.34 32.97
CA PRO A 208 -13.36 -9.00 31.87
C PRO A 208 -13.88 -7.55 31.98
N ALA A 209 -14.30 -6.98 30.85
CA ALA A 209 -15.19 -5.82 30.87
C ALA A 209 -16.46 -6.17 31.66
N ARG A 210 -16.99 -5.24 32.46
CA ARG A 210 -18.26 -5.46 33.16
C ARG A 210 -19.36 -5.58 32.10
N PRO A 211 -20.04 -6.72 31.95
CA PRO A 211 -21.11 -6.88 30.98
C PRO A 211 -22.25 -5.89 31.28
N ALA A 212 -23.01 -5.52 30.25
CA ALA A 212 -24.26 -4.80 30.46
C ALA A 212 -25.16 -5.65 31.39
N ALA A 213 -25.72 -5.00 32.40
CA ALA A 213 -26.73 -5.60 33.27
C ALA A 213 -28.04 -4.81 33.10
N ALA A 214 -29.17 -5.37 33.53
CA ALA A 214 -30.46 -4.68 33.43
C ALA A 214 -30.38 -3.29 34.10
N GLY A 215 -30.62 -2.23 33.33
CA GLY A 215 -30.52 -0.83 33.79
C GLY A 215 -29.09 -0.27 33.92
N GLN A 216 -28.06 -1.02 33.57
CA GLN A 216 -26.66 -0.58 33.65
C GLN A 216 -25.94 -0.81 32.32
N PRO A 217 -25.57 0.25 31.57
CA PRO A 217 -24.80 0.10 30.34
C PRO A 217 -23.45 -0.58 30.63
N ALA A 218 -22.96 -1.36 29.67
CA ALA A 218 -21.64 -1.95 29.74
C ALA A 218 -20.61 -0.84 29.99
N ARG A 219 -19.77 -1.01 31.02
CA ARG A 219 -18.67 -0.07 31.27
C ARG A 219 -17.44 -0.61 30.56
N PRO A 220 -16.78 0.19 29.69
CA PRO A 220 -15.51 -0.21 29.13
C PRO A 220 -14.54 -0.60 30.25
N ALA A 221 -13.84 -1.70 30.08
CA ALA A 221 -12.81 -2.11 31.02
C ALA A 221 -11.79 -0.98 31.24
N ALA A 222 -11.29 -0.84 32.47
CA ALA A 222 -10.17 0.06 32.70
C ALA A 222 -8.94 -0.41 31.89
N PRO A 223 -8.14 0.49 31.32
CA PRO A 223 -6.88 0.11 30.70
C PRO A 223 -5.91 -0.40 31.77
N VAL A 224 -5.22 -1.51 31.50
CA VAL A 224 -4.25 -2.11 32.42
C VAL A 224 -2.83 -1.68 32.07
N ALA A 225 -2.52 -1.59 30.78
CA ALA A 225 -1.21 -1.21 30.29
C ALA A 225 -1.31 -0.62 28.89
N ALA A 226 -0.39 0.30 28.59
CA ALA A 226 -0.14 0.71 27.22
C ALA A 226 0.60 -0.39 26.46
N VAL A 227 0.22 -0.56 25.21
CA VAL A 227 0.86 -1.42 24.22
C VAL A 227 1.78 -0.58 23.34
N VAL A 228 1.27 0.58 22.92
CA VAL A 228 1.99 1.62 22.19
C VAL A 228 1.45 2.97 22.67
N GLU A 229 2.34 3.94 22.87
CA GLU A 229 2.02 5.25 23.44
C GLU A 229 2.27 6.37 22.42
N ASN A 230 1.49 7.44 22.53
CA ASN A 230 1.68 8.70 21.81
C ASN A 230 1.89 8.55 20.29
N VAL A 231 1.08 7.72 19.65
CA VAL A 231 1.15 7.55 18.19
C VAL A 231 0.55 8.78 17.53
N ALA A 232 1.41 9.63 16.98
CA ALA A 232 0.99 10.80 16.21
C ALA A 232 0.21 10.40 14.95
N TYR A 233 -0.63 11.31 14.45
CA TYR A 233 -1.25 11.15 13.14
C TYR A 233 -0.16 11.04 12.05
N GLY A 234 -0.31 10.09 11.13
CA GLY A 234 0.64 9.85 10.03
C GLY A 234 1.90 9.09 10.45
N ALA A 235 1.95 8.53 11.66
CA ALA A 235 3.12 7.82 12.16
C ALA A 235 2.88 6.30 12.23
N PHE A 236 3.94 5.55 11.88
CA PHE A 236 4.09 4.16 12.28
C PHE A 236 4.45 4.09 13.77
N ALA A 237 3.96 3.06 14.43
CA ALA A 237 4.38 2.73 15.76
C ALA A 237 4.31 1.23 16.02
N SER A 238 5.32 0.76 16.71
CA SER A 238 5.53 -0.59 17.17
C SER A 238 6.10 -0.47 18.58
N GLY A 239 6.02 -1.52 19.38
CA GLY A 239 6.46 -1.47 20.78
C GLY A 239 7.92 -0.99 20.95
N PRO A 240 8.41 -0.83 22.20
CA PRO A 240 9.63 -0.09 22.52
C PRO A 240 10.96 -0.65 21.95
N SER A 241 10.96 -1.75 21.21
CA SER A 241 12.20 -2.46 20.83
C SER A 241 12.28 -2.99 19.39
N SER A 242 11.26 -2.81 18.53
CA SER A 242 11.37 -3.26 17.12
C SER A 242 10.35 -2.58 16.21
N HIS A 243 10.50 -2.69 14.88
CA HIS A 243 9.51 -2.26 13.87
C HIS A 243 8.14 -2.96 14.00
N TYR A 244 8.07 -4.04 14.79
CA TYR A 244 6.87 -4.82 15.04
C TYR A 244 6.68 -5.15 16.54
N LEU A 245 5.45 -5.40 16.94
CA LEU A 245 5.10 -5.92 18.25
C LEU A 245 4.75 -7.41 18.12
N PRO A 246 5.48 -8.32 18.78
CA PRO A 246 5.07 -9.71 18.86
C PRO A 246 3.81 -9.85 19.73
N VAL A 247 2.83 -10.59 19.23
CA VAL A 247 1.57 -10.90 19.92
C VAL A 247 1.26 -12.39 19.78
N PRO A 248 0.55 -13.00 20.75
CA PRO A 248 0.07 -14.36 20.60
C PRO A 248 -0.83 -14.49 19.36
N ALA A 249 -0.56 -15.48 18.53
CA ALA A 249 -1.40 -15.80 17.37
C ALA A 249 -2.62 -16.63 17.76
N GLY A 250 -3.67 -16.60 16.93
CA GLY A 250 -4.88 -17.42 17.10
C GLY A 250 -5.79 -17.02 18.26
N ALA A 251 -5.34 -16.14 19.16
CA ALA A 251 -6.12 -15.60 20.27
C ALA A 251 -6.64 -14.19 19.96
N ALA A 252 -7.84 -13.89 20.49
CA ALA A 252 -8.44 -12.57 20.37
C ALA A 252 -7.65 -11.54 21.19
N LEU A 253 -6.96 -10.64 20.49
CA LEU A 253 -6.31 -9.47 21.07
C LEU A 253 -7.28 -8.29 21.01
N THR A 254 -7.78 -7.87 22.18
CA THR A 254 -8.60 -6.66 22.29
C THR A 254 -7.74 -5.48 22.67
N LEU A 255 -7.87 -4.38 21.93
CA LEU A 255 -7.19 -3.11 22.16
C LEU A 255 -8.22 -1.99 22.34
N GLN A 256 -7.90 -1.05 23.23
CA GLN A 256 -8.56 0.24 23.31
C GLN A 256 -7.72 1.27 22.56
N ILE A 257 -8.36 2.06 21.71
CA ILE A 257 -7.76 3.26 21.12
C ILE A 257 -8.21 4.42 22.00
N ARG A 258 -7.26 5.05 22.69
CA ARG A 258 -7.50 6.20 23.58
C ARG A 258 -6.81 7.42 23.03
N ALA A 259 -7.39 8.60 23.22
CA ALA A 259 -6.64 9.83 22.95
C ALA A 259 -5.46 9.91 23.92
N HIS A 260 -4.29 10.27 23.39
CA HIS A 260 -3.10 10.47 24.22
C HIS A 260 -3.32 11.63 25.20
N ALA A 261 -2.74 11.49 26.39
CA ALA A 261 -2.78 12.48 27.47
C ALA A 261 -1.43 12.50 28.18
N ALA A 262 -1.27 13.37 29.19
CA ALA A 262 -0.03 13.48 29.97
C ALA A 262 0.46 12.14 30.58
N ARG A 263 -0.45 11.17 30.76
CA ARG A 263 -0.13 9.78 31.10
C ARG A 263 -0.78 8.86 30.09
N ALA A 264 -0.01 7.89 29.58
CA ALA A 264 -0.50 6.91 28.63
C ALA A 264 -1.79 6.23 29.10
N CYS A 265 -2.70 5.99 28.17
CA CYS A 265 -3.97 5.32 28.41
C CYS A 265 -4.91 6.02 29.40
N THR A 266 -4.64 7.25 29.85
CA THR A 266 -5.56 7.99 30.74
C THR A 266 -6.56 8.87 29.99
N GLY A 267 -6.29 9.20 28.73
CA GLY A 267 -7.19 10.03 27.93
C GLY A 267 -8.48 9.33 27.49
N PRO A 268 -9.46 10.08 26.95
CA PRO A 268 -10.76 9.54 26.59
C PRO A 268 -10.70 8.33 25.63
N LEU A 269 -11.55 7.33 25.89
CA LEU A 269 -11.74 6.21 24.97
C LEU A 269 -12.32 6.70 23.64
N ARG A 270 -11.67 6.32 22.53
CA ARG A 270 -12.10 6.64 21.16
C ARG A 270 -12.72 5.45 20.46
N GLY A 271 -12.32 4.25 20.86
CA GLY A 271 -13.09 3.03 20.62
C GLY A 271 -12.32 1.78 21.02
N THR A 272 -12.95 0.64 20.82
CA THR A 272 -12.34 -0.68 21.01
C THR A 272 -12.28 -1.46 19.71
N VAL A 273 -11.28 -2.32 19.61
CA VAL A 273 -11.07 -3.19 18.46
C VAL A 273 -10.57 -4.54 18.96
N THR A 274 -11.04 -5.62 18.34
CA THR A 274 -10.56 -6.97 18.59
C THR A 274 -10.02 -7.53 17.29
N LEU A 275 -8.82 -8.08 17.34
CA LEU A 275 -8.15 -8.73 16.22
C LEU A 275 -7.70 -10.13 16.61
N THR A 276 -7.65 -11.04 15.65
CA THR A 276 -7.17 -12.41 15.83
C THR A 276 -6.11 -12.69 14.75
N PRO A 277 -4.85 -12.28 14.97
CA PRO A 277 -3.78 -12.51 14.00
C PRO A 277 -3.57 -14.00 13.76
N ALA A 278 -3.32 -14.39 12.50
CA ALA A 278 -2.99 -15.76 12.15
C ALA A 278 -1.57 -16.11 12.65
N ASP A 279 -1.30 -17.41 12.82
CA ASP A 279 0.03 -17.87 13.20
C ASP A 279 1.08 -17.47 12.16
N ARG A 280 2.23 -17.02 12.65
CA ARG A 280 3.35 -16.49 11.86
C ARG A 280 3.00 -15.36 10.90
N SER A 281 1.91 -14.62 11.16
CA SER A 281 1.51 -13.50 10.29
C SER A 281 2.23 -12.20 10.65
N VAL A 282 2.50 -11.39 9.63
CA VAL A 282 2.94 -10.00 9.76
C VAL A 282 1.78 -9.10 9.34
N VAL A 283 1.36 -8.20 10.23
CA VAL A 283 0.16 -7.37 10.06
C VAL A 283 0.51 -5.90 10.26
N THR A 284 0.16 -5.07 9.28
CA THR A 284 0.09 -3.61 9.43
C THR A 284 -1.34 -3.22 9.78
N ALA A 285 -1.56 -2.80 11.01
CA ALA A 285 -2.85 -2.36 11.53
C ALA A 285 -3.02 -0.84 11.32
N VAL A 286 -3.83 -0.43 10.36
CA VAL A 286 -4.00 0.98 9.98
C VAL A 286 -5.33 1.53 10.49
N ALA A 287 -5.30 2.46 11.45
CA ALA A 287 -6.51 3.11 11.94
C ALA A 287 -6.95 4.19 10.95
N VAL A 288 -8.13 4.02 10.33
CA VAL A 288 -8.63 4.90 9.27
C VAL A 288 -10.00 5.48 9.60
N GLY A 289 -10.30 6.63 8.99
CA GLY A 289 -11.61 7.30 9.06
C GLY A 289 -11.48 8.77 9.41
N ARG A 290 -12.61 9.42 9.71
CA ARG A 290 -12.65 10.82 10.16
C ARG A 290 -13.37 10.90 11.51
N ALA A 291 -12.75 11.52 12.50
CA ALA A 291 -13.29 11.58 13.86
C ALA A 291 -14.61 12.37 13.96
N THR A 292 -14.81 13.35 13.09
CA THR A 292 -15.96 14.28 13.13
C THR A 292 -17.00 14.01 12.03
N ALA A 293 -16.78 13.06 11.13
CA ALA A 293 -17.70 12.79 10.03
C ALA A 293 -18.62 11.60 10.38
N PRO A 294 -19.93 11.82 10.64
CA PRO A 294 -20.85 10.76 11.02
C PRO A 294 -21.03 9.67 9.96
N MET A 295 -20.71 9.97 8.69
CA MET A 295 -20.79 9.03 7.56
C MET A 295 -19.46 8.32 7.23
N SER A 296 -18.37 8.61 7.94
CA SER A 296 -17.08 7.92 7.73
C SER A 296 -16.81 6.97 8.89
N PRO A 297 -17.23 5.69 8.82
CA PRO A 297 -17.08 4.77 9.94
C PRO A 297 -15.59 4.59 10.25
N ARG A 298 -15.20 4.70 11.52
CA ARG A 298 -13.80 4.45 11.90
C ARG A 298 -13.55 2.95 11.91
N ALA A 299 -12.43 2.55 11.33
CA ALA A 299 -12.04 1.14 11.26
C ALA A 299 -10.54 1.00 11.50
N LEU A 300 -10.14 -0.16 12.00
CA LEU A 300 -8.76 -0.62 11.96
C LEU A 300 -8.65 -1.59 10.78
N LEU A 301 -7.88 -1.23 9.77
CA LEU A 301 -7.57 -2.14 8.67
C LEU A 301 -6.48 -3.08 9.13
N LEU A 302 -6.73 -4.39 9.11
CA LEU A 302 -5.71 -5.40 9.34
C LEU A 302 -5.19 -5.80 7.96
N CYS A 303 -4.07 -5.20 7.57
CA CYS A 303 -3.45 -5.43 6.29
C CYS A 303 -2.30 -6.42 6.46
N SER A 304 -2.37 -7.57 5.81
CA SER A 304 -1.32 -8.59 5.82
C SER A 304 -0.89 -8.93 4.41
N ASP A 305 0.31 -9.49 4.30
CA ASP A 305 0.84 -10.08 3.07
C ASP A 305 0.17 -11.42 2.71
N GLY A 306 -0.83 -11.85 3.49
CA GLY A 306 -1.26 -13.24 3.52
C GLY A 306 -0.29 -14.14 4.30
N THR A 307 -0.60 -15.44 4.38
CA THR A 307 0.29 -16.46 4.95
C THR A 307 1.27 -16.93 3.88
N TYR A 308 2.46 -16.32 3.77
CA TYR A 308 3.61 -16.65 2.89
C TYR A 308 3.36 -16.81 1.36
N ASP A 309 2.20 -17.33 0.94
CA ASP A 309 1.72 -17.60 -0.42
C ASP A 309 0.34 -16.96 -0.72
N GLY A 310 -0.22 -16.21 0.25
CA GLY A 310 -1.50 -15.52 0.09
C GLY A 310 -1.36 -14.19 -0.64
N ALA A 311 -2.43 -13.71 -1.26
CA ALA A 311 -2.45 -12.36 -1.79
C ALA A 311 -2.58 -11.32 -0.67
N PRO A 312 -1.99 -10.11 -0.83
CA PRO A 312 -2.14 -9.06 0.17
C PRO A 312 -3.60 -8.70 0.35
N SER A 313 -4.04 -8.54 1.60
CA SER A 313 -5.43 -8.21 1.90
C SER A 313 -5.52 -7.24 3.08
N CYS A 314 -6.51 -6.36 3.06
CA CYS A 314 -6.89 -5.51 4.18
C CYS A 314 -8.31 -5.85 4.61
N THR A 315 -8.48 -6.38 5.81
CA THR A 315 -9.81 -6.61 6.39
C THR A 315 -10.15 -5.53 7.41
N PRO A 316 -11.28 -4.82 7.27
CA PRO A 316 -11.68 -3.80 8.24
C PRO A 316 -12.25 -4.43 9.51
N ALA A 317 -11.69 -4.08 10.66
CA ALA A 317 -12.30 -4.27 11.97
C ALA A 317 -12.94 -2.96 12.44
N ALA A 318 -14.22 -2.97 12.78
CA ALA A 318 -14.91 -1.77 13.23
C ALA A 318 -14.34 -1.27 14.57
N ILE A 319 -14.05 0.03 14.65
CA ILE A 319 -13.69 0.70 15.91
C ILE A 319 -15.02 1.13 16.56
N ARG A 320 -15.42 0.44 17.63
CA ARG A 320 -16.70 0.65 18.33
C ARG A 320 -16.56 1.64 19.48
#